data_AF-A0A8J6PUD6-F1
#
_entry.id   AF-A0A8J6PUD6-F1
#
_cell.length_a   1.000
_cell.length_b   1.000
_cell.length_c   1.000
_cell.angle_alpha   90.00
_cell.angle_beta   90.00
_cell.angle_gamma   90.00
#
_symmetry.space_group_name_H-M   'P 1'
#
loop_
_entity.id
_entity.type
_entity.pdbx_description
1 polymer ?
#
loop_
_entity_poly.entity_id
_entity_poly.type
_entity_poly.pdbx_seq_one_letter_code
_entity_poly.pdbx_strand_id
1 'polypeptide(L)'
;MRRPRTPTLPVAVASVALAAVLAACRDDSTSGDSATFCEHVEDNLDRLRASPETPEDVEAIIALWEDVGDSAPLSIEPDWNAHILLFETARDADDMEEIYARIYATERSSVAVAAWVRDHCGFEWGPVSTIVPQTTTTVAAPTTIAS
;
A
#
# COMPACT_ATOMS: atom_id res chain seq x y z
N MET A 1 -42.75 28.40 -68.01
CA MET A 1 -41.29 28.17 -67.96
C MET A 1 -41.02 26.66 -67.83
N ARG A 2 -39.94 26.18 -68.47
CA ARG A 2 -39.50 24.79 -68.72
C ARG A 2 -39.05 24.03 -67.45
N ARG A 3 -39.50 22.78 -67.24
CA ARG A 3 -38.85 21.45 -67.41
C ARG A 3 -37.84 20.98 -66.30
N PRO A 4 -37.67 19.65 -66.12
CA PRO A 4 -37.40 18.92 -64.86
C PRO A 4 -35.93 18.52 -64.63
N ARG A 5 -35.60 17.91 -63.47
CA ARG A 5 -34.55 16.86 -63.28
C ARG A 5 -34.46 16.32 -61.84
N THR A 6 -34.89 15.06 -61.67
CA THR A 6 -34.18 13.82 -61.18
C THR A 6 -33.04 13.83 -60.11
N PRO A 7 -32.71 12.65 -59.51
CA PRO A 7 -32.41 12.40 -58.08
C PRO A 7 -30.92 12.05 -57.76
N THR A 8 -30.68 11.33 -56.64
CA THR A 8 -29.43 10.68 -56.09
C THR A 8 -28.69 11.50 -55.01
N LEU A 9 -28.10 10.97 -53.93
CA LEU A 9 -28.18 9.78 -53.05
C LEU A 9 -27.49 10.25 -51.72
N PRO A 10 -27.56 9.51 -50.59
CA PRO A 10 -27.28 9.99 -49.25
C PRO A 10 -25.79 9.95 -48.89
N VAL A 11 -25.33 10.88 -48.04
CA VAL A 11 -24.09 10.71 -47.29
C VAL A 11 -24.47 10.38 -45.86
N ALA A 12 -24.35 9.09 -45.55
CA ALA A 12 -24.33 8.59 -44.18
C ALA A 12 -23.01 9.01 -43.53
N VAL A 13 -23.10 9.68 -42.38
CA VAL A 13 -22.04 9.64 -41.37
C VAL A 13 -22.68 9.13 -40.09
N ALA A 14 -22.80 7.82 -40.02
CA ALA A 14 -23.04 7.11 -38.77
C ALA A 14 -21.72 7.11 -38.00
N SER A 15 -21.64 7.94 -36.97
CA SER A 15 -20.51 7.94 -36.03
C SER A 15 -21.04 8.31 -34.66
N VAL A 16 -21.79 7.39 -34.05
CA VAL A 16 -22.19 7.50 -32.65
C VAL A 16 -21.92 6.17 -31.95
N ALA A 17 -21.15 6.30 -30.87
CA ALA A 17 -21.00 5.36 -29.77
C ALA A 17 -20.22 4.05 -30.04
N LEU A 18 -18.89 4.17 -30.00
CA LEU A 18 -18.05 3.10 -29.48
C LEU A 18 -17.12 3.66 -28.39
N ALA A 19 -17.70 4.11 -27.28
CA ALA A 19 -16.99 4.64 -26.12
C ALA A 19 -17.43 3.92 -24.82
N ALA A 20 -17.63 2.61 -24.89
CA ALA A 20 -18.21 1.83 -23.79
C ALA A 20 -17.43 0.56 -23.41
N VAL A 21 -16.12 0.47 -23.70
CA VAL A 21 -15.30 -0.67 -23.23
C VAL A 21 -13.88 -0.23 -22.86
N LEU A 22 -13.75 0.60 -21.81
CA LEU A 22 -12.47 0.77 -21.10
C LEU A 22 -12.61 0.59 -19.58
N ALA A 23 -13.73 0.04 -19.10
CA ALA A 23 -13.99 -0.14 -17.67
C ALA A 23 -13.66 -1.55 -17.12
N ALA A 24 -12.85 -2.36 -17.82
CA ALA A 24 -12.65 -3.76 -17.41
C ALA A 24 -11.22 -4.30 -17.59
N CYS A 25 -10.22 -3.47 -17.31
CA CYS A 25 -8.90 -3.96 -16.92
C CYS A 25 -8.58 -3.45 -15.51
N ARG A 26 -9.46 -3.76 -14.54
CA ARG A 26 -9.02 -3.92 -13.15
C ARG A 26 -8.49 -5.34 -13.10
N ASP A 27 -7.20 -5.47 -13.34
CA ASP A 27 -6.48 -6.73 -13.19
C ASP A 27 -6.52 -7.04 -11.69
N ASP A 28 -7.42 -7.93 -11.28
CA ASP A 28 -7.47 -8.53 -9.94
C ASP A 28 -6.29 -9.50 -9.76
N SER A 29 -5.07 -9.00 -9.95
CA SER A 29 -3.84 -9.67 -9.56
C SER A 29 -3.43 -9.09 -8.22
N THR A 30 -3.77 -9.81 -7.14
CA THR A 30 -3.32 -9.84 -5.72
C THR A 30 -2.24 -8.88 -5.16
N SER A 31 -1.93 -7.74 -5.78
CA SER A 31 -1.12 -6.67 -5.22
C SER A 31 -2.05 -5.83 -4.34
N GLY A 32 -1.73 -5.69 -3.05
CA GLY A 32 -2.62 -5.05 -2.08
C GLY A 32 -3.23 -3.73 -2.54
N ASP A 33 -4.50 -3.52 -2.18
CA ASP A 33 -5.26 -2.31 -2.50
C ASP A 33 -4.92 -1.22 -1.48
N SER A 34 -4.29 -0.14 -1.94
CA SER A 34 -3.88 0.96 -1.06
C SER A 34 -5.06 1.57 -0.31
N ALA A 35 -6.25 1.62 -0.91
CA ALA A 35 -7.43 2.18 -0.24
C ALA A 35 -7.87 1.30 0.94
N THR A 36 -7.99 -0.01 0.71
CA THR A 36 -8.33 -1.00 1.75
C THR A 36 -7.29 -1.03 2.86
N PHE A 37 -6.00 -1.01 2.50
CA PHE A 37 -4.92 -0.96 3.48
C PHE A 37 -4.98 0.30 4.33
N CYS A 38 -5.20 1.47 3.74
CA CYS A 38 -5.34 2.71 4.49
C CYS A 38 -6.53 2.68 5.46
N GLU A 39 -7.68 2.15 5.04
CA GLU A 39 -8.86 1.96 5.91
C GLU A 39 -8.54 1.01 7.08
N HIS A 40 -7.95 -0.15 6.78
CA HIS A 40 -7.56 -1.12 7.81
C HIS A 40 -6.55 -0.56 8.80
N VAL A 41 -5.55 0.20 8.33
CA VAL A 41 -4.57 0.86 9.20
C VAL A 41 -5.25 1.93 10.07
N GLU A 42 -6.13 2.75 9.51
CA GLU A 42 -6.83 3.81 10.25
C GLU A 42 -7.71 3.22 11.36
N ASP A 43 -8.50 2.20 11.03
CA ASP A 43 -9.42 1.52 11.95
C ASP A 43 -8.68 0.85 13.12
N ASN A 44 -7.42 0.45 12.92
CA ASN A 44 -6.63 -0.29 13.89
C ASN A 44 -5.45 0.50 14.45
N LEU A 45 -5.35 1.80 14.14
CA LEU A 45 -4.15 2.59 14.34
C LEU A 45 -3.62 2.59 15.79
N ASP A 46 -4.51 2.74 16.75
CA ASP A 46 -4.15 2.73 18.17
C ASP A 46 -3.70 1.34 18.64
N ARG A 47 -4.29 0.28 18.09
CA ARG A 47 -3.93 -1.11 18.42
C ARG A 47 -2.60 -1.51 17.78
N LEU A 48 -2.34 -1.08 16.55
CA LEU A 48 -1.07 -1.33 15.84
C LEU A 48 0.14 -0.70 16.55
N ARG A 49 -0.09 0.40 17.28
CA ARG A 49 0.92 1.12 18.06
C ARG A 49 1.03 0.67 19.52
N ALA A 50 0.14 -0.21 19.97
CA ALA A 50 0.14 -0.66 21.35
C ALA A 50 1.43 -1.42 21.65
N SER A 51 2.02 -1.18 22.82
CA SER A 51 3.11 -2.02 23.31
C SER A 51 2.49 -3.26 23.97
N PRO A 52 2.85 -4.48 23.55
CA PRO A 52 2.37 -5.69 24.21
C PRO A 52 2.94 -5.78 25.64
N GLU A 53 2.11 -6.15 26.61
CA GLU A 53 2.51 -6.28 28.03
C GLU A 53 2.64 -7.75 28.44
N THR A 54 1.94 -8.64 27.74
CA THR A 54 1.91 -10.09 27.99
C THR A 54 2.25 -10.88 26.73
N PRO A 55 2.65 -12.15 26.85
CA PRO A 55 2.85 -13.02 25.69
C PRO A 55 1.59 -13.16 24.82
N GLU A 56 0.41 -13.19 25.42
CA GLU A 56 -0.85 -13.22 24.69
C GLU A 56 -1.07 -11.94 23.87
N ASP A 57 -0.63 -10.78 24.38
CA ASP A 57 -0.67 -9.52 23.61
C ASP A 57 0.29 -9.56 22.42
N VAL A 58 1.43 -10.25 22.55
CA VAL A 58 2.39 -10.43 21.44
C VAL A 58 1.74 -11.23 20.30
N GLU A 59 1.07 -12.34 20.60
CA GLU A 59 0.37 -13.12 19.57
C GLU A 59 -0.79 -12.32 18.96
N ALA A 60 -1.52 -11.57 19.78
CA ALA A 60 -2.62 -10.73 19.29
C ALA A 60 -2.12 -9.59 18.39
N ILE A 61 -0.96 -9.00 18.67
CA ILE A 61 -0.41 -7.94 17.83
C ILE A 61 0.21 -8.51 16.56
N ILE A 62 0.85 -9.69 16.59
CA ILE A 62 1.32 -10.39 15.37
C ILE A 62 0.13 -10.61 14.43
N ALA A 63 -0.95 -11.23 14.92
CA ALA A 63 -2.14 -11.51 14.12
C ALA A 63 -2.78 -10.23 13.56
N LEU A 64 -2.76 -9.13 14.31
CA LEU A 64 -3.27 -7.84 13.83
C LEU A 64 -2.39 -7.27 12.70
N TRP A 65 -1.07 -7.33 12.85
CA TRP A 65 -0.16 -6.86 11.80
C TRP A 65 -0.26 -7.73 10.55
N GLU A 66 -0.43 -9.05 10.67
CA GLU A 66 -0.69 -9.94 9.54
C GLU A 66 -2.02 -9.60 8.83
N ASP A 67 -3.12 -9.48 9.57
CA ASP A 67 -4.47 -9.20 9.03
C ASP A 67 -4.53 -7.85 8.26
N VAL A 68 -3.90 -6.80 8.82
CA VAL A 68 -3.77 -5.53 8.09
C VAL A 68 -2.84 -5.68 6.88
N GLY A 69 -1.77 -6.45 7.03
CA GLY A 69 -0.76 -6.74 6.01
C GLY A 69 -1.28 -7.47 4.78
N ASP A 70 -2.35 -8.26 4.90
CA ASP A 70 -3.00 -8.97 3.77
C ASP A 70 -3.48 -8.00 2.66
N SER A 71 -3.74 -6.74 3.03
CA SER A 71 -4.13 -5.69 2.08
C SER A 71 -2.97 -4.78 1.65
N ALA A 72 -1.77 -4.97 2.19
CA ALA A 72 -0.63 -4.08 1.98
C ALA A 72 -0.18 -4.05 0.52
N PRO A 73 -0.05 -2.87 -0.10
CA PRO A 73 0.55 -2.74 -1.42
C PRO A 73 2.01 -3.22 -1.43
N LEU A 74 2.44 -3.81 -2.56
CA LEU A 74 3.82 -4.29 -2.72
C LEU A 74 4.91 -3.24 -2.46
N SER A 75 4.58 -1.96 -2.56
CA SER A 75 5.51 -0.85 -2.29
C SER A 75 5.82 -0.66 -0.80
N ILE A 76 5.00 -1.19 0.11
CA ILE A 76 5.19 -1.08 1.57
C ILE A 76 5.21 -2.42 2.29
N GLU A 77 4.73 -3.49 1.66
CA GLU A 77 4.70 -4.86 2.21
C GLU A 77 6.03 -5.29 2.87
N PRO A 78 7.23 -5.07 2.29
CA PRO A 78 8.47 -5.49 2.93
C PRO A 78 8.75 -4.78 4.27
N ASP A 79 8.43 -3.48 4.37
CA ASP A 79 8.64 -2.69 5.58
C ASP A 79 7.55 -3.00 6.64
N TRP A 80 6.35 -3.34 6.18
CA TRP A 80 5.30 -3.85 7.04
C TRP A 80 5.68 -5.20 7.67
N ASN A 81 6.11 -6.15 6.85
CA ASN A 81 6.54 -7.48 7.28
C ASN A 81 7.76 -7.46 8.21
N ALA A 82 8.59 -6.41 8.14
CA ALA A 82 9.69 -6.22 9.10
C ALA A 82 9.22 -6.02 10.55
N HIS A 83 7.98 -5.53 10.76
CA HIS A 83 7.39 -5.40 12.09
C HIS A 83 6.81 -6.74 12.58
N ILE A 84 6.15 -7.50 11.70
CA ILE A 84 5.70 -8.88 12.01
C ILE A 84 6.90 -9.70 12.47
N LEU A 85 7.99 -9.70 11.69
CA LEU A 85 9.22 -10.40 12.02
C LEU A 85 9.87 -9.89 13.33
N LEU A 86 9.71 -8.61 13.66
CA LEU A 86 10.16 -8.08 14.95
C LEU A 86 9.39 -8.71 16.12
N PHE A 87 8.07 -8.77 16.04
CA PHE A 87 7.25 -9.36 17.09
C PHE A 87 7.47 -10.88 17.19
N GLU A 88 7.59 -11.59 16.07
CA GLU A 88 7.93 -13.01 16.05
C GLU A 88 9.30 -13.27 16.69
N THR A 89 10.31 -12.46 16.34
CA THR A 89 11.63 -12.56 16.98
C THR A 89 11.51 -12.31 18.49
N ALA A 90 10.74 -11.29 18.92
CA ALA A 90 10.55 -11.00 20.34
C ALA A 90 9.81 -12.12 21.09
N ARG A 91 8.91 -12.85 20.42
CA ARG A 91 8.22 -14.02 20.98
C ARG A 91 9.17 -15.20 21.18
N ASP A 92 10.02 -15.47 20.18
CA ASP A 92 10.78 -16.71 20.08
C ASP A 92 12.22 -16.61 20.60
N ALA A 93 12.74 -15.40 20.82
CA ALA A 93 14.13 -15.19 21.24
C ALA A 93 14.42 -15.73 22.65
N ASP A 94 15.55 -16.45 22.75
CA ASP A 94 16.07 -16.97 24.02
C ASP A 94 16.91 -15.93 24.80
N ASP A 95 17.33 -14.85 24.14
CA ASP A 95 18.08 -13.76 24.75
C ASP A 95 17.70 -12.37 24.20
N MET A 96 18.06 -11.34 24.97
CA MET A 96 17.73 -9.95 24.64
C MET A 96 18.59 -9.39 23.51
N GLU A 97 19.75 -9.95 23.21
CA GLU A 97 20.65 -9.42 22.16
C GLU A 97 20.01 -9.62 20.78
N GLU A 98 19.37 -10.76 20.54
CA GLU A 98 18.61 -11.01 19.31
C GLU A 98 17.46 -10.02 19.12
N ILE A 99 16.69 -9.76 20.18
CA ILE A 99 15.60 -8.79 20.15
C ILE A 99 16.12 -7.39 19.82
N TYR A 100 17.20 -6.95 20.47
CA TYR A 100 17.78 -5.64 20.18
C TYR A 100 18.31 -5.55 18.74
N ALA A 101 19.02 -6.57 18.27
CA ALA A 101 19.50 -6.63 16.89
C ALA A 101 18.34 -6.50 15.89
N ARG A 102 17.21 -7.15 16.17
CA ARG A 102 15.99 -7.03 15.38
C ARG A 102 15.36 -5.65 15.45
N ILE A 103 15.28 -5.03 16.63
CA ILE A 103 14.80 -3.65 16.78
C ILE A 103 15.62 -2.70 15.91
N TYR A 104 16.96 -2.78 15.95
CA TYR A 104 17.83 -1.97 15.11
C TYR A 104 17.60 -2.22 13.61
N ALA A 105 17.36 -3.46 13.22
CA ALA A 105 17.08 -3.82 11.82
C ALA A 105 15.74 -3.26 11.32
N THR A 106 14.75 -3.10 12.20
CA THR A 106 13.39 -2.64 11.84
C THR A 106 13.25 -1.11 11.81
N GLU A 107 14.18 -0.33 12.38
CA GLU A 107 14.05 1.15 12.47
C GLU A 107 13.78 1.84 11.12
N ARG A 108 14.50 1.43 10.07
CA ARG A 108 14.31 1.99 8.72
C ARG A 108 12.89 1.73 8.23
N SER A 109 12.38 0.53 8.47
CA SER A 109 11.03 0.13 8.07
C SER A 109 9.97 0.88 8.84
N SER A 110 10.16 1.14 10.13
CA SER A 110 9.23 2.00 10.91
C SER A 110 9.13 3.42 10.32
N VAL A 111 10.25 3.99 9.90
CA VAL A 111 10.26 5.30 9.22
C VAL A 111 9.59 5.22 7.84
N ALA A 112 9.82 4.14 7.08
CA ALA A 112 9.18 3.93 5.78
C ALA A 112 7.66 3.78 5.90
N VAL A 113 7.15 2.99 6.84
CA VAL A 113 5.71 2.84 7.12
C VAL A 113 5.10 4.19 7.49
N ALA A 114 5.71 4.93 8.41
CA ALA A 114 5.17 6.22 8.81
C ALA A 114 5.12 7.24 7.67
N ALA A 115 6.17 7.29 6.84
CA ALA A 115 6.19 8.15 5.66
C ALA A 115 5.16 7.73 4.63
N TRP A 116 5.07 6.42 4.34
CA TRP A 116 4.14 5.88 3.36
C TRP A 116 2.69 6.14 3.75
N VAL A 117 2.31 5.89 5.02
CA VAL A 117 0.97 6.13 5.54
C VAL A 117 0.61 7.61 5.45
N ARG A 118 1.51 8.51 5.82
CA ARG A 118 1.28 9.95 5.65
C ARG A 118 1.07 10.33 4.18
N ASP A 119 1.93 9.83 3.30
CA ASP A 119 1.97 10.25 1.89
C ASP A 119 0.83 9.63 1.06
N HIS A 120 0.32 8.44 1.44
CA HIS A 120 -0.70 7.69 0.68
C HIS A 120 -2.07 7.65 1.38
N CYS A 121 -2.13 7.58 2.71
CA CYS A 121 -3.38 7.51 3.47
C CYS A 121 -3.82 8.87 4.01
N GLY A 122 -2.93 9.85 4.09
CA GLY A 122 -3.27 11.22 4.47
C GLY A 122 -3.45 11.46 5.97
N PHE A 123 -3.05 10.50 6.82
CA PHE A 123 -3.01 10.65 8.27
C PHE A 123 -1.62 10.32 8.84
N GLU A 124 -1.36 10.81 10.04
CA GLU A 124 -0.06 10.61 10.69
C GLU A 124 0.01 9.23 11.38
N TRP A 125 1.08 8.49 11.11
CA TRP A 125 1.44 7.27 11.88
C TRP A 125 1.90 7.59 13.32
N GLY A 126 2.04 8.85 13.69
CA GLY A 126 2.54 9.24 15.00
C GLY A 126 4.06 9.24 15.07
N PRO A 127 4.65 9.55 16.23
CA PRO A 127 6.08 9.72 16.34
C PRO A 127 6.79 8.37 16.20
N VAL A 128 7.63 8.26 15.17
CA VAL A 128 8.62 7.18 15.07
C VAL A 128 9.88 7.63 15.77
N SER A 129 10.28 6.91 16.81
CA SER A 129 11.57 7.11 17.48
C SER A 129 12.57 6.12 16.93
N THR A 130 13.75 6.59 16.53
CA THR A 130 14.85 5.75 16.08
C THR A 130 16.07 6.00 16.94
N ILE A 131 16.83 4.95 17.22
CA ILE A 131 18.10 5.02 17.95
C ILE A 131 19.16 5.58 17.01
N VAL A 132 19.12 5.17 15.74
CA VAL A 132 20.03 5.67 14.70
C VAL A 132 19.33 6.74 13.85
N PRO A 133 20.00 7.85 13.50
CA PRO A 133 19.44 8.83 12.56
C PRO A 133 19.12 8.18 11.21
N GLN A 134 17.88 8.32 10.76
CA GLN A 134 17.43 7.78 9.47
C GLN A 134 17.42 8.90 8.42
N THR A 135 18.19 8.76 7.35
CA THR A 135 18.04 9.61 6.16
C THR A 135 16.98 8.99 5.26
N THR A 136 15.85 9.68 5.05
CA THR A 136 14.87 9.30 4.04
C THR A 136 15.49 9.46 2.65
N THR A 137 15.97 8.36 2.06
CA THR A 137 16.34 8.32 0.65
C THR A 137 15.06 8.13 -0.15
N THR A 138 14.51 9.21 -0.70
CA THR A 138 13.46 9.14 -1.72
C THR A 138 14.01 8.33 -2.90
N VAL A 139 13.45 7.14 -3.13
CA VAL A 139 13.74 6.37 -4.35
C VAL A 139 13.06 7.10 -5.50
N ALA A 140 13.87 7.52 -6.49
CA ALA A 140 13.35 8.17 -7.68
C ALA A 140 12.37 7.25 -8.41
N ALA A 141 11.26 7.82 -8.92
CA ALA A 141 10.26 7.08 -9.68
C ALA A 141 10.90 6.31 -10.85
N PRO A 142 10.41 5.10 -11.18
CA PRO A 142 10.95 4.31 -12.29
C PRO A 142 10.84 5.09 -13.60
N THR A 143 11.96 5.29 -14.27
CA THR A 143 11.99 5.91 -15.60
C THR A 143 11.40 4.93 -16.61
N THR A 144 10.19 5.19 -17.12
CA THR A 144 9.63 4.45 -18.25
C THR A 144 10.52 4.68 -19.49
N ILE A 145 11.20 3.63 -19.94
CA ILE A 145 11.91 3.65 -21.22
C ILE A 145 10.86 3.38 -22.31
N ALA A 146 10.50 4.40 -23.08
CA ALA A 146 9.74 4.22 -24.31
C ALA A 146 10.64 3.52 -25.36
N SER A 147 10.17 2.40 -25.92
CA SER A 147 10.77 1.74 -27.10
C SER A 147 9.99 2.09 -28.35
#